data_AF-A0A971NA04-F1
#
_entry.id   AF-A0A971NA04-F1
#
_cell.length_a   1.000
_cell.length_b   1.000
_cell.length_c   1.000
_cell.angle_alpha   90.00
_cell.angle_beta   90.00
_cell.angle_gamma   90.00
#
_symmetry.space_group_name_H-M   'P 1'
#
loop_
_entity.id
_entity.type
_entity.pdbx_description
1 polymer ?
#
loop_
_entity_poly.entity_id
_entity_poly.type
_entity_poly.pdbx_seq_one_letter_code
_entity_poly.pdbx_strand_id
1 'polypeptide(L)' 'MDCIATFDTTHMALFFEKSCRSVGLKVKIVPVPREISSSCGLACSYPCEDEEKVRSIAAEKAIEVSDYHRL' A
#
# COMPACT_ATOMS: atom_id res chain seq x y z
N MET A 1 5.47 9.02 -11.13
CA MET A 1 4.05 8.83 -10.80
C MET A 1 4.00 7.92 -9.61
N ASP A 2 3.41 8.40 -8.52
CA ASP A 2 3.35 7.66 -7.26
C ASP A 2 1.92 7.17 -7.08
N CYS A 3 1.79 5.93 -6.64
CA CYS A 3 0.52 5.30 -6.33
C CYS A 3 0.47 5.08 -4.82
N ILE A 4 -0.73 5.01 -4.26
CA ILE A 4 -0.94 4.67 -2.85
C ILE A 4 -1.98 3.57 -2.71
N ALA A 5 -1.70 2.62 -1.82
CA ALA A 5 -2.65 1.61 -1.37
C ALA A 5 -3.22 2.05 -0.02
N THR A 6 -4.53 2.00 0.12
CA THR A 6 -5.23 2.27 1.38
C THR A 6 -5.61 0.96 2.05
N PHE A 7 -5.76 1.02 3.38
CA PHE A 7 -6.05 -0.15 4.19
C PHE A 7 -7.11 0.18 5.24
N ASP A 8 -7.90 -0.83 5.59
CA ASP A 8 -8.89 -0.71 6.66
C ASP A 8 -8.26 -0.83 8.05
N THR A 9 -7.08 -1.44 8.13
CA THR A 9 -6.37 -1.64 9.39
C THR A 9 -4.90 -1.25 9.29
N THR A 10 -4.36 -0.68 10.37
CA THR A 10 -2.95 -0.34 10.50
C THR A 10 -2.04 -1.56 10.35
N HIS A 11 -2.50 -2.74 10.81
CA HIS A 11 -1.73 -3.97 10.70
C HIS A 11 -1.52 -4.38 9.23
N MET A 12 -2.56 -4.29 8.38
CA MET A 12 -2.42 -4.57 6.95
C MET A 12 -1.47 -3.60 6.26
N ALA A 13 -1.56 -2.31 6.57
CA ALA A 13 -0.64 -1.31 6.02
C ALA A 13 0.82 -1.63 6.34
N LEU A 14 1.13 -1.89 7.61
CA LEU A 14 2.49 -2.25 8.06
C LEU A 14 2.97 -3.59 7.47
N PHE A 15 2.07 -4.58 7.39
CA PHE A 15 2.39 -5.88 6.84
C PHE A 15 2.67 -5.82 5.33
N PHE A 16 1.91 -4.99 4.60
CA PHE A 16 2.15 -4.67 3.20
C PHE A 16 3.51 -4.02 3.00
N GLU A 17 3.84 -2.98 3.78
CA GLU A 17 5.12 -2.30 3.68
C GLU A 17 6.26 -3.32 3.86
N LYS A 18 6.21 -4.09 4.94
CA LYS A 18 7.24 -5.08 5.26
C LYS A 18 7.39 -6.14 4.17
N SER A 19 6.28 -6.64 3.63
CA SER A 19 6.28 -7.67 2.59
C SER A 19 6.89 -7.16 1.28
N CYS A 20 6.50 -5.96 0.85
CA CYS A 20 7.04 -5.35 -0.36
C CYS A 20 8.50 -4.93 -0.20
N ARG A 21 8.86 -4.42 0.98
CA ARG A 21 10.23 -4.02 1.28
C ARG A 21 11.18 -5.23 1.40
N SER A 22 10.66 -6.39 1.83
CA SER A 22 11.40 -7.65 1.88
C SER A 22 11.85 -8.16 0.50
N VAL A 23 11.19 -7.73 -0.58
CA VAL A 23 11.57 -8.08 -1.96
C VAL A 23 12.27 -6.92 -2.68
N GLY A 24 12.62 -5.85 -1.96
CA GLY A 24 13.34 -4.69 -2.50
C GLY A 24 12.49 -3.64 -3.19
N LEU A 25 11.16 -3.66 -3.02
CA LEU A 25 10.29 -2.61 -3.57
C LEU A 25 10.40 -1.32 -2.75
N LYS A 26 10.29 -0.19 -3.44
CA LYS A 26 10.31 1.15 -2.86
C LYS A 26 8.93 1.54 -2.32
N VAL A 27 8.47 0.82 -1.31
CA VAL A 27 7.23 1.15 -0.59
C VAL A 27 7.53 1.99 0.64
N LYS A 28 6.62 2.90 1.01
CA LYS A 28 6.70 3.71 2.23
C LYS A 28 5.32 3.91 2.84
N ILE A 29 5.20 3.78 4.16
CA ILE A 29 3.99 4.20 4.86
C ILE A 29 3.90 5.73 4.85
N VAL A 30 2.74 6.25 4.47
CA VAL A 30 2.41 7.67 4.48
C VAL A 30 1.04 7.86 5.14
N PRO A 31 0.78 9.00 5.79
CA PRO A 31 -0.58 9.33 6.19
C PRO A 31 -1.46 9.46 4.94
N VAL A 32 -2.70 9.00 5.03
CA VAL A 32 -3.66 9.08 3.93
C VAL A 32 -3.87 10.56 3.57
N PRO A 33 -3.79 10.95 2.28
CA PRO A 33 -4.07 12.32 1.86
C PRO A 33 -5.46 12.74 2.28
N ARG A 34 -5.64 14.03 2.61
CA ARG A 34 -6.91 14.58 3.09
C ARG A 34 -8.09 14.40 2.12
N GLU A 35 -7.78 14.19 0.85
CA GLU A 35 -8.74 13.95 -0.24
C GLU A 35 -9.23 12.49 -0.31
N ILE A 36 -8.58 11.58 0.41
CA ILE A 36 -8.85 10.14 0.38
C ILE A 36 -9.37 9.72 1.76
N SER A 37 -10.57 9.14 1.79
CA SER A 37 -11.15 8.63 3.03
C SER A 37 -10.64 7.21 3.27
N SER A 38 -9.98 6.96 4.40
CA SER A 38 -9.55 5.61 4.80
C SER A 38 -9.77 5.40 6.28
N SER A 39 -10.13 4.17 6.64
CA SER A 39 -10.54 3.80 8.00
C SER A 39 -9.39 3.92 9.01
N CYS A 40 -8.17 3.50 8.65
CA CYS A 40 -7.02 3.50 9.57
C CYS A 40 -6.10 4.73 9.48
N GLY A 41 -6.34 5.66 8.54
CA GLY A 41 -5.53 6.86 8.34
C GLY A 41 -4.12 6.64 7.79
N LEU A 42 -3.73 5.39 7.49
CA LEU A 42 -2.43 5.04 6.91
C LEU A 42 -2.59 4.43 5.51
N ALA A 43 -1.67 4.81 4.63
CA ALA A 43 -1.55 4.31 3.27
C ALA A 43 -0.11 3.89 2.98
N CYS A 44 0.10 3.02 2.00
CA CYS A 44 1.42 2.72 1.48
C CYS A 44 1.59 3.38 0.13
N SER A 45 2.55 4.30 0.01
CA SER A 45 2.98 4.88 -1.25
C SER A 45 4.05 4.03 -1.91
N TYR A 46 3.92 3.83 -3.22
CA TYR A 46 4.81 3.02 -4.04
C TYR A 46 4.85 3.57 -5.48
N PRO A 47 5.89 3.26 -6.28
CA PRO A 47 5.94 3.68 -7.68
C PRO A 47 4.82 3.00 -8.45
N CYS A 48 4.04 3.73 -9.24
CA CYS A 48 2.97 3.10 -10.04
C CYS A 48 3.50 2.03 -11.01
N GLU A 49 4.78 2.09 -11.37
CA GLU A 49 5.51 1.11 -12.18
C GLU A 49 5.59 -0.26 -11.51
N ASP A 50 5.57 -0.30 -10.17
CA ASP A 50 5.62 -1.52 -9.36
C ASP A 50 4.23 -2.02 -8.94
N GLU A 51 3.13 -1.41 -9.43
CA GLU A 51 1.74 -1.74 -9.08
C GLU A 51 1.43 -3.24 -9.25
N GLU A 52 1.87 -3.84 -10.36
CA GLU A 52 1.68 -5.28 -10.59
C GLU A 52 2.39 -6.15 -9.56
N LYS A 53 3.61 -5.75 -9.15
CA LYS A 53 4.39 -6.49 -8.15
C LYS A 53 3.76 -6.36 -6.77
N VAL A 54 3.38 -5.16 -6.35
CA VAL A 54 2.74 -4.98 -5.05
C VAL A 54 1.38 -5.69 -4.98
N ARG A 55 0.60 -5.71 -6.06
CA ARG A 55 -0.65 -6.51 -6.13
C ARG A 55 -0.37 -8.00 -6.02
N SER A 56 0.66 -8.49 -6.70
CA SER A 56 1.06 -9.90 -6.62
C SER A 56 1.48 -10.29 -5.20
N ILE A 57 2.24 -9.44 -4.52
CA ILE A 57 2.65 -9.66 -3.12
C ILE A 57 1.45 -9.59 -2.18
N ALA A 58 0.55 -8.64 -2.39
CA ALA A 58 -0.68 -8.55 -1.61
C ALA A 58 -1.52 -9.83 -1.74
N ALA A 59 -1.69 -10.33 -2.96
CA ALA A 59 -2.39 -11.60 -3.21
C ALA A 59 -1.67 -12.80 -2.59
N GLU A 60 -0.34 -12.92 -2.78
CA GLU A 60 0.46 -14.04 -2.26
C GLU A 60 0.48 -14.09 -0.73
N LYS A 61 0.56 -12.92 -0.08
CA LYS A 61 0.60 -12.79 1.38
C LYS A 61 -0.78 -12.64 2.02
N ALA A 62 -1.86 -12.74 1.24
CA ALA A 62 -3.24 -12.49 1.69
C ALA A 62 -3.40 -11.16 2.44
N ILE A 63 -2.76 -10.10 1.93
CA ILE A 63 -2.91 -8.74 2.44
C ILE A 63 -4.18 -8.13 1.86
N GLU A 64 -5.11 -7.75 2.73
CA GLU A 64 -6.32 -7.04 2.35
C GLU A 64 -6.00 -5.56 2.10
N VAL A 65 -6.02 -5.17 0.83
CA VAL A 65 -5.91 -3.78 0.40
C VAL A 65 -7.32 -3.25 0.13
N SER A 66 -7.66 -2.10 0.71
CA SER A 66 -8.98 -1.50 0.55
C SER A 66 -9.16 -0.91 -0.85
N ASP A 67 -8.22 -0.07 -1.28
CA ASP A 67 -8.26 0.57 -2.59
C ASP A 67 -6.85 1.00 -3.05
N TYR A 68 -6.71 1.29 -4.34
CA TYR A 68 -5.47 1.75 -4.96
C TYR A 68 -5.72 3.08 -5.66
N HIS A 69 -5.06 4.14 -5.21
CA HIS A 69 -5.19 5.49 -5.76
C HIS A 69 -3.91 5.92 -6.48
N ARG A 70 -4.05 6.66 -7.56
CA ARG A 70 -2.92 7.28 -8.28
C ARG A 70 -2.81 8.75 -7.86
N LEU A 71 -1.61 9.20 -7.49
CA LEU A 71 -1.27 10.57 -7.15
C LEU A 71 -0.58 11.29 -8.32
#